data_AF-A0A963G1F7-F1
#
_entry.id   AF-A0A963G1F7-F1
#
_cell.length_a   1.000
_cell.length_b   1.000
_cell.length_c   1.000
_cell.angle_alpha   90.00
_cell.angle_beta   90.00
_cell.angle_gamma   90.00
#
_symmetry.space_group_name_H-M   'P 1'
#
loop_
_entity.id
_entity.type
_entity.pdbx_description
1 polymer ?
#
loop_
_entity_poly.entity_id
_entity_poly.type
_entity_poly.pdbx_seq_one_letter_code
_entity_poly.pdbx_strand_id
1 'polypeptide(L)'
;MSQRFHLRQLGDGLAVFDCSSWQTRVLPPAGAVIVELLGECGEGASERQLCERIKSELDVSPDTPAIQDFLRALREIGMLAR
;
A
#
# COMPACT_ATOMS: atom_id res chain seq x y z
N MET A 1 -1.43 19.75 2.35
CA MET A 1 -0.91 19.19 1.08
C MET A 1 -2.02 18.32 0.52
N SER A 2 -2.44 18.53 -0.72
CA SER A 2 -3.51 17.74 -1.33
C SER A 2 -3.10 16.25 -1.33
N GLN A 3 -3.94 15.36 -0.80
CA GLN A 3 -3.71 13.92 -0.85
C GLN A 3 -3.47 13.52 -2.30
N ARG A 4 -2.21 13.22 -2.65
CA ARG A 4 -1.80 12.87 -4.03
C ARG A 4 -2.56 11.64 -4.53
N PHE A 5 -2.92 10.73 -3.63
CA PHE A 5 -3.65 9.52 -3.95
C PHE A 5 -5.08 9.59 -3.42
N HIS A 6 -6.04 9.32 -4.29
CA HIS A 6 -7.41 9.05 -3.90
C HIS A 6 -7.64 7.53 -3.90
N LEU A 7 -8.18 7.00 -2.80
CA LEU A 7 -8.41 5.57 -2.62
C LEU A 7 -9.91 5.28 -2.71
N ARG A 8 -10.30 4.24 -3.47
CA ARG A 8 -11.69 3.81 -3.60
C ARG A 8 -11.80 2.29 -3.54
N GLN A 9 -12.58 1.80 -2.58
CA GLN A 9 -12.90 0.37 -2.49
C GLN A 9 -13.62 -0.10 -3.76
N LEU A 10 -13.21 -1.26 -4.27
CA LEU A 10 -13.77 -1.92 -5.44
C LEU A 10 -14.06 -3.40 -5.11
N GLY A 11 -15.17 -3.66 -4.42
CA GLY A 11 -15.44 -4.98 -3.83
C GLY A 11 -14.37 -5.33 -2.79
N ASP A 12 -13.72 -6.47 -2.95
CA ASP A 12 -12.61 -6.88 -2.09
C ASP A 12 -11.27 -6.23 -2.48
N GLY A 13 -11.20 -5.54 -3.62
CA GLY A 13 -10.00 -4.84 -4.10
C GLY A 13 -10.03 -3.32 -3.84
N LEU A 14 -8.97 -2.63 -4.29
CA LEU A 14 -8.82 -1.19 -4.08
C LEU A 14 -8.34 -0.50 -5.36
N ALA A 15 -8.99 0.59 -5.75
CA ALA A 15 -8.50 1.48 -6.79
C ALA A 15 -7.70 2.64 -6.17
N VAL A 16 -6.48 2.84 -6.66
CA VAL A 16 -5.60 3.97 -6.31
C VAL A 16 -5.52 4.91 -7.50
N PHE A 17 -5.97 6.15 -7.31
CA PHE A 17 -5.90 7.21 -8.32
C PHE A 17 -4.81 8.20 -7.92
N ASP A 18 -3.76 8.33 -8.74
CA ASP A 18 -2.78 9.40 -8.57
C ASP A 18 -3.34 10.69 -9.19
N CYS A 19 -3.77 11.64 -8.36
CA CYS A 19 -4.35 12.91 -8.79
C CYS A 19 -3.35 13.80 -9.56
N SER A 20 -2.05 13.53 -9.46
CA SER A 20 -1.02 14.29 -10.18
C SER A 20 -0.79 13.80 -11.61
N SER A 21 -0.91 12.49 -11.84
CA SER A 21 -0.63 11.85 -13.14
C SER A 21 -1.88 11.31 -13.83
N TRP A 22 -3.01 11.25 -13.12
CA TRP A 22 -4.28 10.65 -13.52
C TRP A 22 -4.19 9.15 -13.85
N GLN A 23 -3.09 8.50 -13.44
CA GLN A 23 -2.94 7.06 -13.55
C GLN A 23 -3.78 6.36 -12.48
N THR A 24 -4.41 5.26 -12.88
CA THR A 24 -5.19 4.39 -11.98
C THR A 24 -4.48 3.06 -11.84
N ARG A 25 -4.34 2.57 -10.62
CA ARG A 25 -3.92 1.19 -10.33
C ARG A 25 -5.02 0.48 -9.57
N VAL A 26 -5.39 -0.71 -10.03
CA VAL A 26 -6.31 -1.60 -9.33
C VAL A 26 -5.49 -2.63 -8.58
N LEU A 27 -5.69 -2.68 -7.28
CA LEU A 27 -5.04 -3.61 -6.37
C LEU A 27 -5.96 -4.80 -6.12
N PRO A 28 -5.42 -6.03 -6.17
CA PRO A 28 -6.16 -7.22 -5.76
C PRO A 28 -6.43 -7.18 -4.24
N PRO A 29 -7.25 -8.10 -3.69
CA PRO A 29 -7.61 -8.08 -2.29
C PRO A 29 -6.44 -8.03 -1.30
N ALA A 30 -5.39 -8.82 -1.56
CA ALA A 30 -4.18 -8.77 -0.73
C ALA A 30 -3.52 -7.38 -0.71
N GLY A 31 -3.57 -6.66 -1.82
CA GLY A 31 -3.03 -5.30 -1.91
C GLY A 31 -3.90 -4.26 -1.20
N ALA A 32 -5.22 -4.45 -1.20
CA ALA A 32 -6.15 -3.61 -0.43
C ALA A 32 -5.83 -3.69 1.06
N VAL A 33 -5.68 -4.91 1.60
CA VAL A 33 -5.30 -5.15 3.01
C VAL A 33 -3.98 -4.45 3.36
N ILE A 34 -2.96 -4.54 2.50
CA ILE A 34 -1.67 -3.88 2.78
C ILE A 34 -1.79 -2.35 2.77
N VAL A 35 -2.62 -1.78 1.89
CA VAL A 35 -2.86 -0.32 1.87
C VAL A 35 -3.66 0.14 3.08
N GLU A 36 -4.60 -0.66 3.57
CA GLU A 36 -5.31 -0.40 4.83
C GLU A 36 -4.33 -0.36 6.01
N LEU A 37 -3.45 -1.38 6.13
CA LEU A 37 -2.39 -1.39 7.15
C LEU A 37 -1.46 -0.17 7.04
N LEU A 38 -1.11 0.25 5.82
CA LEU A 38 -0.32 1.45 5.60
C LEU A 38 -1.05 2.72 6.07
N GLY A 39 -2.37 2.80 5.85
CA GLY A 39 -3.20 3.90 6.34
C GLY A 39 -3.24 3.97 7.87
N GLU A 40 -3.26 2.82 8.54
CA GLU A 40 -3.21 2.74 10.00
C GLU A 40 -1.85 3.15 10.60
N CYS A 41 -0.76 2.95 9.86
CA CYS A 41 0.57 3.43 10.28
C CYS A 41 0.66 4.98 10.31
N GLY A 42 -0.27 5.68 9.65
CA GLY A 42 -0.30 7.14 9.55
C GLY A 42 0.52 7.70 8.38
N GLU A 43 0.38 9.02 8.16
CA GLU A 43 1.10 9.70 7.09
C GLU A 43 2.63 9.64 7.30
N GLY A 44 3.37 9.29 6.25
CA GLY A 44 4.83 9.20 6.30
C GLY A 44 5.38 7.91 6.93
N ALA A 45 4.54 6.88 7.10
CA ALA A 45 4.97 5.58 7.56
C ALA A 45 6.14 5.02 6.73
N SER A 46 7.16 4.53 7.44
CA SER A 46 8.30 3.86 6.84
C SER A 46 7.94 2.45 6.40
N GLU A 47 8.65 1.93 5.39
CA GLU A 47 8.52 0.53 4.97
C GLU A 47 8.76 -0.43 6.14
N ARG A 48 9.68 -0.10 7.05
CA ARG A 48 9.92 -0.89 8.27
C ARG A 48 8.66 -1.02 9.13
N GLN A 49 7.95 0.08 9.38
CA GLN A 49 6.72 0.06 10.17
C GLN A 49 5.63 -0.77 9.50
N LEU A 50 5.48 -0.64 8.17
CA LEU A 50 4.54 -1.46 7.42
C LEU A 50 4.90 -2.96 7.50
N CYS A 51 6.17 -3.32 7.34
CA CYS A 51 6.64 -4.69 7.49
C CYS A 51 6.41 -5.26 8.90
N GLU A 52 6.63 -4.46 9.95
CA GLU A 52 6.33 -4.84 11.33
C GLU A 52 4.83 -5.12 11.52
N ARG A 53 3.95 -4.28 10.94
CA ARG A 53 2.49 -4.48 10.99
C ARG A 53 2.02 -5.69 10.20
N ILE A 54 2.50 -5.88 8.97
CA ILE A 54 2.23 -7.07 8.15
C ILE A 54 2.56 -8.33 8.95
N LYS A 55 3.74 -8.36 9.59
CA LYS A 55 4.17 -9.51 10.38
C LYS A 55 3.28 -9.70 11.62
N SER A 56 2.94 -8.63 12.35
CA SER A 56 2.18 -8.77 13.60
C SER A 56 0.70 -9.06 13.39
N GLU A 57 0.10 -8.58 12.31
CA GLU A 57 -1.36 -8.63 12.11
C GLU A 57 -1.80 -9.72 11.13
N LEU A 58 -0.99 -9.97 10.10
CA LEU A 58 -1.32 -10.99 9.10
C LEU A 58 -0.61 -12.32 9.36
N ASP A 59 0.35 -12.36 10.30
CA ASP A 59 1.23 -13.51 10.54
C ASP A 59 1.96 -13.98 9.26
N VAL A 60 2.21 -13.05 8.33
CA VAL A 60 2.92 -13.30 7.07
C VAL A 60 4.32 -12.70 7.12
N SER A 61 5.31 -13.44 6.62
CA SER A 61 6.66 -12.92 6.46
C SER A 61 6.71 -11.82 5.38
N PRO A 62 7.22 -10.61 5.70
CA PRO A 62 7.41 -9.55 4.72
C PRO A 62 8.43 -9.90 3.62
N ASP A 63 9.27 -10.92 3.85
CA ASP A 63 10.31 -11.35 2.91
C ASP A 63 9.78 -12.29 1.81
N THR A 64 8.48 -12.59 1.82
CA THR A 64 7.88 -13.38 0.74
C THR A 64 7.93 -12.61 -0.59
N PRO A 65 8.18 -13.28 -1.74
CA PRO A 65 8.26 -12.60 -3.03
C PRO A 65 7.03 -11.75 -3.34
N ALA A 66 5.83 -12.24 -3.01
CA ALA A 66 4.58 -11.53 -3.24
C ALA A 66 4.50 -10.20 -2.47
N ILE A 67 4.93 -10.16 -1.21
CA ILE A 67 4.95 -8.92 -0.42
C ILE A 67 6.05 -7.99 -0.92
N GLN A 68 7.24 -8.51 -1.24
CA GLN A 68 8.34 -7.71 -1.77
C GLN A 68 8.00 -7.04 -3.10
N ASP A 69 7.31 -7.75 -4.00
CA ASP A 69 6.80 -7.20 -5.25
C ASP A 69 5.75 -6.11 -5.00
N PHE A 70 4.90 -6.29 -3.99
CA PHE A 70 3.91 -5.28 -3.62
C PHE A 70 4.54 -4.02 -3.01
N LEU A 71 5.47 -4.17 -2.06
CA LEU A 71 6.22 -3.06 -1.47
C LEU A 71 6.98 -2.28 -2.55
N ARG A 72 7.55 -2.98 -3.54
CA ARG A 72 8.15 -2.36 -4.72
C ARG A 72 7.14 -1.54 -5.52
N ALA A 73 5.97 -2.09 -5.80
CA ALA A 73 4.93 -1.38 -6.54
C ALA A 73 4.47 -0.10 -5.80
N LEU A 74 4.36 -0.13 -4.47
CA LEU A 74 4.03 1.03 -3.63
C LEU A 74 5.15 2.10 -3.66
N ARG A 75 6.42 1.69 -3.65
CA ARG A 75 7.56 2.61 -3.82
C ARG A 75 7.55 3.27 -5.20
N GLU A 76 7.27 2.52 -6.25
CA GLU A 76 7.24 3.03 -7.63
C GLU A 76 6.18 4.11 -7.85
N ILE A 77 5.07 4.06 -7.12
CA ILE A 77 4.04 5.12 -7.16
C ILE A 77 4.28 6.23 -6.17
N GLY A 78 5.24 6.09 -5.25
CA GLY A 78 5.52 7.08 -4.21
C GLY A 78 4.51 7.06 -3.06
N MET A 79 3.90 5.90 -2.78
CA MET A 79 3.09 5.68 -1.57
C MET A 79 3.93 5.24 -0.36
N LEU A 80 5.13 4.70 -0.59
CA LEU A 80 6.13 4.43 0.45
C LEU A 80 7.35 5.33 0.25
N ALA A 81 7.89 5.85 1.35
CA ALA A 81 9.21 6.48 1.35
C ALA A 81 10.30 5.43 1.08
N ARG A 82 11.37 5.84 0.39
CA ARG A 82 12.57 5.01 0.20
C ARG A 82 13.33 4.79 1.50
#